data_AF-A0A2R6IA87-F1
#
_entry.id   AF-A0A2R6IA87-F1
#
_cell.length_a   1.000
_cell.length_b   1.000
_cell.length_c   1.000
_cell.angle_alpha   90.00
_cell.angle_beta   90.00
_cell.angle_gamma   90.00
#
_symmetry.space_group_name_H-M   'P 1'
#
loop_
_entity.id
_entity.type
_entity.pdbx_description
1 polymer ?
#
loop_
_entity_poly.entity_id
_entity_poly.type
_entity_poly.pdbx_seq_one_letter_code
_entity_poly.pdbx_strand_id
1 'polypeptide(L)'
;MLLVLCVDLDDDLGRKTDVETPAVGRDAVEDAAVALATADPEDSDVNVLFEGVHIADGVDDETVEVAAVTGANAGDVAANRAVGEELDTVLAGLATGEDVRALVVTDGAQDESVLPVIRSRMPIDGVRRVVVRQAQDLESVYYTIKQVLDDPETRGTILVPLGILLLIYPLAIVADVLGMPGAVFGVTSGLLGIYLLSRGLALGERLDQVVDTARGALFGGRLTLVTSLVAVILLAIGGVTGVRTVTSMQAQANDPLDVIDVVAALVYGSLQWFAAAGVTSSLGRVVDGYLDGEFEWEHLNAPVYVLAIAFILHGVSSFLLAVGDLSYLAFTLTGATLLGLFSTFAFALAESRFGSRAGAT
;
A
#
# COMPACT_ATOMS: atom_id res chain seq x y z
N MET A 1 8.46 -50.76 -25.54
CA MET A 1 7.97 -51.03 -24.18
C MET A 1 8.24 -49.82 -23.31
N LEU A 2 7.32 -49.48 -22.41
CA LEU A 2 7.50 -48.45 -21.40
C LEU A 2 7.80 -49.09 -20.05
N LEU A 3 8.89 -48.67 -19.41
CA LEU A 3 9.24 -49.04 -18.05
C LEU A 3 8.88 -47.87 -17.13
N VAL A 4 7.91 -48.07 -16.25
CA VAL A 4 7.61 -47.11 -15.17
C VAL A 4 8.57 -47.40 -14.03
N LEU A 5 9.54 -46.51 -13.84
CA LEU A 5 10.65 -46.71 -12.91
C LEU A 5 10.45 -45.84 -11.68
N CYS A 6 10.06 -46.46 -10.57
CA CYS A 6 10.03 -45.83 -9.26
C CYS A 6 11.45 -45.80 -8.70
N VAL A 7 11.90 -44.63 -8.26
CA VAL A 7 13.24 -44.45 -7.72
C VAL A 7 13.12 -44.05 -6.26
N ASP A 8 13.88 -44.73 -5.41
CA ASP A 8 14.16 -44.40 -4.02
C ASP A 8 15.69 -44.35 -3.87
N LEU A 9 16.27 -43.15 -3.78
CA LEU A 9 17.73 -43.00 -3.83
C LEU A 9 18.44 -43.47 -2.55
N ASP A 10 17.81 -43.33 -1.38
CA ASP A 10 18.45 -43.60 -0.10
C ASP A 10 18.12 -44.98 0.50
N ASP A 11 17.44 -45.81 -0.29
CA ASP A 11 17.12 -47.21 0.00
C ASP A 11 16.24 -47.33 1.23
N ASP A 12 15.25 -46.44 1.38
CA ASP A 12 14.26 -46.52 2.44
C ASP A 12 13.38 -47.77 2.28
N LEU A 13 13.07 -48.20 1.06
CA LEU A 13 12.38 -49.47 0.80
C LEU A 13 13.17 -50.68 1.31
N GLY A 14 14.44 -50.83 0.93
CA GLY A 14 15.27 -51.97 1.35
C GLY A 14 15.70 -51.91 2.82
N ARG A 15 15.85 -50.70 3.39
CA ARG A 15 16.25 -50.53 4.80
C ARG A 15 15.11 -50.63 5.80
N LYS A 16 13.92 -50.13 5.45
CA LYS A 16 12.76 -50.09 6.36
C LYS A 16 11.89 -51.34 6.23
N THR A 17 12.07 -52.12 5.17
CA THR A 17 11.33 -53.36 4.93
C THR A 17 12.27 -54.54 4.68
N ASP A 18 11.70 -55.75 4.55
CA ASP A 18 12.44 -56.96 4.14
C ASP A 18 12.31 -57.23 2.63
N VAL A 19 11.93 -56.23 1.83
CA VAL A 19 11.71 -56.37 0.38
C VAL A 19 13.07 -56.40 -0.32
N GLU A 20 13.29 -57.41 -1.16
CA GLU A 20 14.46 -57.48 -2.03
C GLU A 20 14.29 -56.52 -3.22
N THR A 21 15.31 -55.69 -3.46
CA THR A 21 15.36 -54.73 -4.56
C THR A 21 16.33 -55.21 -5.65
N PRO A 22 16.07 -54.90 -6.94
CA PRO A 22 14.91 -54.17 -7.44
C PRO A 22 13.63 -55.02 -7.43
N ALA A 23 12.50 -54.43 -7.03
CA ALA A 23 11.20 -55.07 -7.15
C ALA A 23 10.65 -54.85 -8.57
N VAL A 24 10.45 -55.93 -9.33
CA VAL A 24 10.02 -55.85 -10.74
C VAL A 24 8.67 -56.53 -10.92
N GLY A 25 7.78 -55.84 -11.62
CA GLY A 25 6.42 -56.26 -11.90
C GLY A 25 5.41 -55.54 -11.02
N ARG A 26 4.21 -55.36 -11.58
CA ARG A 26 3.11 -54.60 -10.96
C ARG A 26 2.77 -55.12 -9.55
N ASP A 27 2.62 -56.43 -9.38
CA ASP A 27 2.29 -57.02 -8.08
C ASP A 27 3.44 -56.92 -7.07
N ALA A 28 4.69 -57.09 -7.53
CA ALA A 28 5.87 -56.96 -6.66
C ALA A 28 6.04 -55.53 -6.14
N VAL A 29 5.78 -54.52 -6.99
CA VAL A 29 5.85 -53.10 -6.60
C VAL A 29 4.67 -52.71 -5.71
N GLU A 30 3.46 -53.25 -5.92
CA GLU A 30 2.34 -53.04 -5.00
C GLU A 30 2.62 -53.66 -3.62
N ASP A 31 3.11 -54.90 -3.57
CA ASP A 31 3.47 -55.57 -2.32
C ASP A 31 4.58 -54.80 -1.57
N ALA A 32 5.56 -54.28 -2.31
CA ALA A 32 6.62 -53.41 -1.78
C ALA A 32 6.05 -52.10 -1.20
N ALA A 33 5.12 -51.45 -1.91
CA ALA A 33 4.44 -50.24 -1.45
C ALA A 33 3.64 -50.48 -0.17
N VAL A 34 2.91 -51.60 -0.09
CA VAL A 34 2.14 -52.00 1.08
C VAL A 34 3.06 -52.31 2.26
N ALA A 35 4.18 -53.00 2.03
CA ALA A 35 5.18 -53.28 3.06
C ALA A 35 5.77 -51.98 3.62
N LEU A 36 6.19 -51.05 2.76
CA LEU A 36 6.75 -49.76 3.16
C LEU A 36 5.72 -48.90 3.90
N ALA A 37 4.48 -48.80 3.39
CA ALA A 37 3.40 -48.08 4.05
C ALA A 37 3.07 -48.64 5.45
N THR A 38 3.25 -49.94 5.63
CA THR A 38 3.03 -50.60 6.92
C THR A 38 4.19 -50.34 7.89
N ALA A 39 5.41 -50.23 7.39
CA ALA A 39 6.62 -49.98 8.18
C ALA A 39 6.79 -48.50 8.55
N ASP A 40 6.60 -47.59 7.58
CA ASP A 40 6.75 -46.14 7.71
C ASP A 40 5.68 -45.40 6.87
N PRO A 41 4.49 -45.12 7.44
CA PRO A 41 3.40 -44.48 6.70
C PRO A 41 3.61 -42.99 6.41
N GLU A 42 4.61 -42.34 7.00
CA GLU A 42 4.90 -40.92 6.78
C GLU A 42 5.84 -40.68 5.59
N ASP A 43 6.46 -41.76 5.10
CA ASP A 43 7.40 -41.75 3.99
C ASP A 43 6.74 -41.38 2.65
N SER A 44 7.37 -40.49 1.88
CA SER A 44 6.90 -40.08 0.57
C SER A 44 7.06 -41.17 -0.50
N ASP A 45 8.03 -42.09 -0.34
CA ASP A 45 8.34 -43.15 -1.31
C ASP A 45 7.20 -44.15 -1.46
N VAL A 46 6.38 -44.33 -0.42
CA VAL A 46 5.11 -45.07 -0.49
C VAL A 46 4.26 -44.57 -1.65
N ASN A 47 4.14 -43.25 -1.79
CA ASN A 47 3.33 -42.64 -2.85
C ASN A 47 4.00 -42.70 -4.22
N VAL A 48 5.34 -42.75 -4.27
CA VAL A 48 6.09 -42.98 -5.52
C VAL A 48 5.75 -44.36 -6.08
N LEU A 49 5.82 -45.41 -5.24
CA LEU A 49 5.51 -46.78 -5.64
C LEU A 49 4.04 -46.93 -6.09
N PHE A 50 3.09 -46.37 -5.33
CA PHE A 50 1.68 -46.40 -5.72
C PHE A 50 1.38 -45.58 -6.98
N GLU A 51 2.03 -44.43 -7.20
CA GLU A 51 1.90 -43.68 -8.45
C GLU A 51 2.48 -44.49 -9.62
N GLY A 52 3.58 -45.21 -9.42
CA GLY A 52 4.14 -46.10 -10.45
C GLY A 52 3.18 -47.20 -10.89
N VAL A 53 2.56 -47.89 -9.93
CA VAL A 53 1.50 -48.89 -10.19
C VAL A 53 0.30 -48.21 -10.88
N HIS A 54 -0.14 -47.06 -10.38
CA HIS A 54 -1.27 -46.32 -10.96
C HIS A 54 -1.05 -45.94 -12.43
N ILE A 55 0.15 -45.47 -12.77
CA ILE A 55 0.49 -45.12 -14.15
C ILE A 55 0.47 -46.36 -15.03
N ALA A 56 1.08 -47.45 -14.58
CA ALA A 56 1.13 -48.67 -15.39
C ALA A 56 -0.23 -49.30 -15.63
N ASP A 57 -1.10 -49.31 -14.61
CA ASP A 57 -2.50 -49.76 -14.74
C ASP A 57 -3.33 -48.85 -15.69
N GLY A 58 -2.84 -47.64 -16.00
CA GLY A 58 -3.50 -46.67 -16.86
C GLY A 58 -3.03 -46.64 -18.32
N VAL A 59 -2.04 -47.46 -18.70
CA VAL A 59 -1.50 -47.54 -20.07
C VAL A 59 -2.02 -48.80 -20.75
N ASP A 60 -2.84 -48.63 -21.79
CA ASP A 60 -3.48 -49.72 -22.54
C ASP A 60 -2.92 -49.87 -23.97
N ASP A 61 -2.13 -48.91 -24.45
CA ASP A 61 -1.71 -48.74 -25.84
C ASP A 61 -0.31 -49.29 -26.17
N GLU A 62 0.48 -49.63 -25.15
CA GLU A 62 1.77 -50.31 -25.30
C GLU A 62 2.07 -51.26 -24.13
N THR A 63 3.06 -52.15 -24.29
CA THR A 63 3.53 -53.02 -23.21
C THR A 63 4.20 -52.19 -22.12
N VAL A 64 3.72 -52.34 -20.88
CA VAL A 64 4.26 -51.65 -19.69
C VAL A 64 4.76 -52.64 -18.66
N GLU A 65 5.93 -52.34 -18.09
CA GLU A 65 6.43 -52.97 -16.87
C GLU A 65 6.66 -51.89 -15.80
N VAL A 66 6.50 -52.24 -14.53
CA VAL A 66 6.86 -51.37 -13.39
C VAL A 66 8.05 -51.98 -12.67
N ALA A 67 9.00 -51.14 -12.27
CA ALA A 67 10.06 -51.55 -11.37
C ALA A 67 10.32 -50.47 -10.32
N ALA A 68 10.64 -50.90 -9.11
CA ALA A 68 11.22 -50.07 -8.07
C ALA A 68 12.72 -50.38 -7.98
N VAL A 69 13.53 -49.34 -8.12
CA VAL A 69 14.98 -49.42 -7.94
C VAL A 69 15.38 -48.55 -6.77
N THR A 70 16.24 -49.08 -5.92
CA THR A 70 16.80 -48.36 -4.80
C THR A 70 18.28 -48.04 -4.99
N GLY A 71 18.71 -46.98 -4.32
CA GLY A 71 20.11 -46.62 -4.23
C GLY A 71 20.75 -47.23 -2.99
N ALA A 72 21.39 -46.38 -2.20
CA ALA A 72 22.02 -46.80 -0.97
C ALA A 72 22.09 -45.59 -0.04
N ASN A 73 21.88 -45.79 1.27
CA ASN A 73 22.12 -44.75 2.28
C ASN A 73 23.64 -44.51 2.48
N ALA A 74 24.27 -43.96 1.46
CA ALA A 74 25.69 -43.63 1.37
C ALA A 74 25.84 -42.32 0.59
N GLY A 75 27.08 -41.89 0.32
CA GLY A 75 27.29 -40.68 -0.49
C GLY A 75 26.69 -40.80 -1.90
N ASP A 76 26.30 -39.67 -2.49
CA ASP A 76 25.58 -39.57 -3.77
C ASP A 76 26.14 -40.49 -4.87
N VAL A 77 27.47 -40.60 -4.97
CA VAL A 77 28.12 -41.42 -5.99
C VAL A 77 27.89 -42.92 -5.77
N ALA A 78 27.86 -43.38 -4.51
CA ALA A 78 27.57 -44.78 -4.20
C ALA A 78 26.09 -45.10 -4.42
N ALA A 79 25.19 -44.22 -4.00
CA ALA A 79 23.75 -44.35 -4.22
C ALA A 79 23.42 -44.41 -5.73
N ASN A 80 23.97 -43.48 -6.52
CA ASN A 80 23.84 -43.49 -7.98
C ASN A 80 24.41 -44.75 -8.66
N ARG A 81 25.47 -45.35 -8.10
CA ARG A 81 26.01 -46.63 -8.63
C ARG A 81 25.07 -47.79 -8.31
N ALA A 82 24.54 -47.87 -7.10
CA ALA A 82 23.59 -48.89 -6.69
C ALA A 82 22.33 -48.85 -7.58
N VAL A 83 21.72 -47.68 -7.78
CA VAL A 83 20.59 -47.52 -8.72
C VAL A 83 20.95 -48.00 -10.13
N GLY A 84 22.19 -47.72 -10.58
CA GLY A 84 22.67 -48.20 -11.87
C GLY A 84 22.77 -49.74 -11.95
N GLU A 85 23.27 -50.39 -10.90
CA GLU A 85 23.40 -51.85 -10.80
C GLU A 85 22.02 -52.55 -10.70
N GLU A 86 21.10 -51.97 -9.94
CA GLU A 86 19.72 -52.43 -9.88
C GLU A 86 19.02 -52.30 -11.23
N LEU A 87 19.16 -51.13 -11.89
CA LEU A 87 18.60 -50.93 -13.21
C LEU A 87 19.19 -51.90 -14.25
N ASP A 88 20.49 -52.22 -14.17
CA ASP A 88 21.11 -53.23 -15.01
C ASP A 88 20.48 -54.63 -14.78
N THR A 89 20.08 -54.93 -13.53
CA THR A 89 19.37 -56.16 -13.17
C THR A 89 17.94 -56.17 -13.73
N VAL A 90 17.20 -55.06 -13.62
CA VAL A 90 15.85 -54.91 -14.21
C VAL A 90 15.93 -55.12 -15.73
N LEU A 91 16.84 -54.43 -16.41
CA LEU A 91 17.01 -54.51 -17.87
C LEU A 91 17.44 -55.91 -18.33
N ALA A 92 18.25 -56.63 -17.55
CA ALA A 92 18.63 -58.01 -17.87
C ALA A 92 17.45 -58.98 -17.77
N GLY A 93 16.49 -58.74 -16.87
CA GLY A 93 15.26 -59.51 -16.72
C GLY A 93 14.24 -59.24 -17.83
N LEU A 94 14.24 -58.03 -18.38
CA LEU A 94 13.42 -57.61 -19.52
C LEU A 94 13.99 -58.19 -20.83
N ALA A 95 13.81 -59.50 -21.03
CA ALA A 95 14.37 -60.29 -22.13
C ALA A 95 13.68 -60.08 -23.48
N THR A 96 13.36 -58.84 -23.85
CA THR A 96 12.71 -58.51 -25.11
C THR A 96 13.57 -57.53 -25.89
N GLY A 97 13.96 -57.88 -27.11
CA GLY A 97 14.72 -57.02 -28.03
C GLY A 97 13.93 -55.81 -28.55
N GLU A 98 13.08 -55.24 -27.71
CA GLU A 98 12.32 -54.02 -27.93
C GLU A 98 13.07 -52.84 -27.31
N ASP A 99 12.94 -51.66 -27.91
CA ASP A 99 13.46 -50.43 -27.31
C ASP A 99 12.66 -50.13 -26.04
N VAL A 100 13.37 -50.14 -24.90
CA VAL A 100 12.80 -49.84 -23.58
C VAL A 100 12.95 -48.34 -23.32
N ARG A 101 11.84 -47.67 -23.02
CA ARG A 101 11.79 -46.24 -22.67
C ARG A 101 11.36 -46.10 -21.23
N ALA A 102 11.92 -45.17 -20.49
CA ALA A 102 11.59 -44.98 -19.07
C ALA A 102 10.64 -43.79 -18.86
N LEU A 103 9.64 -43.98 -18.01
CA LEU A 103 8.96 -42.91 -17.28
C LEU A 103 9.40 -43.01 -15.82
N VAL A 104 10.16 -42.03 -15.35
CA VAL A 104 10.74 -42.07 -13.99
C VAL A 104 9.76 -41.42 -13.01
N VAL A 105 9.44 -42.11 -11.92
CA VAL A 105 8.59 -41.60 -10.84
C VAL A 105 9.47 -41.36 -9.61
N THR A 106 9.32 -40.21 -8.98
CA THR A 106 10.17 -39.73 -7.88
C THR A 106 9.38 -38.79 -6.98
N ASP A 107 9.74 -38.67 -5.70
CA ASP A 107 9.12 -37.73 -4.75
C ASP A 107 9.80 -36.34 -4.74
N GLY A 108 10.99 -36.20 -5.33
CA GLY A 108 11.88 -35.09 -4.98
C GLY A 108 13.01 -34.79 -5.97
N ALA A 109 13.62 -33.63 -5.79
CA ALA A 109 14.75 -33.20 -6.64
C ALA A 109 16.06 -33.95 -6.33
N GLN A 110 16.17 -34.55 -5.14
CA GLN A 110 17.33 -35.35 -4.73
C GLN A 110 17.39 -36.63 -5.57
N ASP A 111 16.27 -37.30 -5.71
CA ASP A 111 16.12 -38.55 -6.46
C ASP A 111 16.25 -38.34 -7.96
N GLU A 112 15.90 -37.15 -8.48
CA GLU A 112 16.19 -36.78 -9.86
C GLU A 112 17.70 -36.71 -10.19
N SER A 113 18.59 -36.76 -9.20
CA SER A 113 20.03 -36.84 -9.43
C SER A 113 20.46 -38.12 -10.16
N VAL A 114 19.63 -39.19 -10.15
CA VAL A 114 19.91 -40.44 -10.88
C VAL A 114 19.55 -40.39 -12.35
N LEU A 115 18.85 -39.35 -12.82
CA LEU A 115 18.44 -39.22 -14.21
C LEU A 115 19.60 -39.38 -15.21
N PRO A 116 20.81 -38.83 -14.99
CA PRO A 116 21.94 -39.09 -15.87
C PRO A 116 22.36 -40.57 -15.94
N VAL A 117 22.25 -41.30 -14.82
CA VAL A 117 22.58 -42.73 -14.72
C VAL A 117 21.57 -43.56 -15.51
N ILE A 118 20.28 -43.25 -15.39
CA ILE A 118 19.20 -43.88 -16.15
C ILE A 118 19.35 -43.56 -17.64
N ARG A 119 19.56 -42.28 -17.99
CA ARG A 119 19.76 -41.83 -19.38
C ARG A 119 20.93 -42.50 -20.08
N SER A 120 21.96 -42.92 -19.35
CA SER A 120 23.08 -43.65 -19.94
C SER A 120 22.75 -45.08 -20.37
N ARG A 121 21.63 -45.65 -19.89
CA ARG A 121 21.18 -47.01 -20.17
C ARG A 121 19.99 -47.04 -21.12
N MET A 122 19.10 -46.07 -21.02
CA MET A 122 17.87 -46.01 -21.82
C MET A 122 17.33 -44.58 -21.99
N PRO A 123 16.56 -44.30 -23.06
CA PRO A 123 15.86 -43.02 -23.21
C PRO A 123 14.80 -42.83 -22.11
N ILE A 124 14.64 -41.58 -21.66
CA ILE A 124 13.62 -41.16 -20.69
C ILE A 124 12.57 -40.32 -21.43
N ASP A 125 11.33 -40.81 -21.47
CA ASP A 125 10.19 -40.12 -22.09
C ASP A 125 9.62 -39.03 -21.17
N GLY A 126 9.73 -39.20 -19.85
CA GLY A 126 9.31 -38.20 -18.88
C GLY A 126 9.73 -38.49 -17.44
N VAL A 127 9.52 -37.49 -16.58
CA VAL A 127 9.71 -37.59 -15.13
C VAL A 127 8.42 -37.15 -14.45
N ARG A 128 7.89 -37.99 -13.58
CA ARG A 128 6.70 -37.75 -12.77
C ARG A 128 7.11 -37.50 -11.33
N ARG A 129 6.95 -36.26 -10.87
CA ARG A 129 7.19 -35.92 -9.46
C ARG A 129 5.92 -36.05 -8.63
N VAL A 130 5.95 -36.88 -7.60
CA VAL A 130 4.88 -37.06 -6.61
C VAL A 130 5.09 -36.09 -5.46
N VAL A 131 4.06 -35.33 -5.09
CA VAL A 131 4.16 -34.35 -3.98
C VAL A 131 3.02 -34.60 -3.01
N VAL A 132 3.37 -35.12 -1.83
CA VAL A 132 2.43 -35.35 -0.73
C VAL A 132 2.15 -34.01 -0.05
N ARG A 133 0.88 -33.58 -0.06
CA ARG A 133 0.47 -32.33 0.62
C ARG A 133 0.05 -32.63 2.05
N GLN A 134 0.94 -32.34 3.00
CA GLN A 134 0.62 -32.34 4.44
C GLN A 134 0.28 -30.91 4.89
N ALA A 135 -0.83 -30.73 5.60
CA ALA A 135 -1.15 -29.47 6.26
C ALA A 135 -0.42 -29.43 7.62
N GLN A 136 0.58 -28.57 7.76
CA GLN A 136 1.41 -28.46 8.97
C GLN A 136 0.92 -27.36 9.93
N ASP A 137 1.14 -27.63 11.22
CA ASP A 137 0.55 -27.06 12.43
C ASP A 137 0.99 -25.62 12.83
N LEU A 138 0.28 -25.08 13.83
CA LEU A 138 0.39 -23.81 14.61
C LEU A 138 1.64 -22.91 14.50
N GLU A 139 2.84 -23.43 14.25
CA GLU A 139 4.05 -22.64 14.06
C GLU A 139 3.96 -21.76 12.81
N SER A 140 3.39 -22.28 11.72
CA SER A 140 3.12 -21.50 10.51
C SER A 140 2.16 -20.34 10.80
N VAL A 141 1.21 -20.54 11.72
CA VAL A 141 0.27 -19.48 12.15
C VAL A 141 0.99 -18.41 12.98
N TYR A 142 1.89 -18.81 13.89
CA TYR A 142 2.69 -17.85 14.65
C TYR A 142 3.53 -16.95 13.73
N TYR A 143 4.24 -17.54 12.75
CA TYR A 143 5.03 -16.76 11.79
C TYR A 143 4.16 -15.92 10.86
N THR A 144 2.99 -16.41 10.47
CA THR A 144 2.04 -15.64 9.66
C THR A 144 1.54 -14.41 10.42
N ILE A 145 1.14 -14.58 11.68
CA ILE A 145 0.70 -13.45 12.53
C ILE A 145 1.86 -12.48 12.74
N LYS A 146 3.07 -12.98 13.04
CA LYS A 146 4.26 -12.14 13.19
C LYS A 146 4.54 -11.33 11.93
N GLN A 147 4.48 -11.96 10.75
CA GLN A 147 4.70 -11.29 9.47
C GLN A 147 3.65 -10.21 9.19
N VAL A 148 2.37 -10.49 9.47
CA VAL A 148 1.27 -9.51 9.33
C VAL A 148 1.45 -8.32 10.27
N LEU A 149 2.00 -8.54 11.48
CA LEU A 149 2.30 -7.48 12.44
C LEU A 149 3.60 -6.73 12.13
N ASP A 150 4.56 -7.34 11.43
CA ASP A 150 5.80 -6.69 11.01
C ASP A 150 5.63 -5.85 9.73
N ASP A 151 4.63 -6.18 8.90
CA ASP A 151 4.32 -5.45 7.68
C ASP A 151 3.75 -4.02 7.97
N PRO A 152 4.39 -2.94 7.51
CA PRO A 152 3.98 -1.56 7.82
C PRO A 152 2.58 -1.20 7.31
N GLU A 153 2.19 -1.72 6.15
CA GLU A 153 0.90 -1.45 5.52
C GLU A 153 -0.24 -2.12 6.29
N THR A 154 -0.01 -3.34 6.74
CA THR A 154 -1.02 -4.17 7.41
C THR A 154 -1.09 -3.90 8.91
N ARG A 155 0.06 -3.72 9.58
CA ARG A 155 0.13 -3.45 11.03
C ARG A 155 -0.73 -2.25 11.44
N GLY A 156 -0.61 -1.13 10.72
CA GLY A 156 -1.39 0.08 11.00
C GLY A 156 -2.88 -0.09 10.77
N THR A 157 -3.27 -0.99 9.87
CA THR A 157 -4.67 -1.30 9.54
C THR A 157 -5.36 -2.05 10.68
N ILE A 158 -4.63 -2.93 11.36
CA ILE A 158 -5.18 -3.82 12.40
C ILE A 158 -4.94 -3.26 13.80
N LEU A 159 -3.71 -2.82 14.10
CA LEU A 159 -3.33 -2.43 15.46
C LEU A 159 -3.94 -1.10 15.91
N VAL A 160 -4.20 -0.15 14.99
CA VAL A 160 -4.74 1.16 15.37
C VAL A 160 -6.19 1.08 15.86
N PRO A 161 -7.14 0.47 15.13
CA PRO A 161 -8.51 0.25 15.63
C PRO A 161 -8.51 -0.57 16.92
N LEU A 162 -7.70 -1.62 16.99
CA LEU A 162 -7.59 -2.47 18.15
C LEU A 162 -7.05 -1.70 19.37
N GLY A 163 -6.04 -0.86 19.18
CA GLY A 163 -5.48 0.02 20.22
C GLY A 163 -6.51 1.03 20.71
N ILE A 164 -7.24 1.67 19.80
CA ILE A 164 -8.35 2.58 20.13
C ILE A 164 -9.40 1.84 20.99
N LEU A 165 -9.77 0.60 20.61
CA LEU A 165 -10.73 -0.21 21.34
C LEU A 165 -10.22 -0.60 22.74
N LEU A 166 -8.97 -1.03 22.85
CA LEU A 166 -8.32 -1.39 24.11
C LEU A 166 -8.22 -0.20 25.07
N LEU A 167 -8.11 1.02 24.54
CA LEU A 167 -8.08 2.24 25.35
C LEU A 167 -9.44 2.61 25.94
N ILE A 168 -10.56 2.07 25.46
CA ILE A 168 -11.91 2.41 25.96
C ILE A 168 -12.00 2.22 27.48
N TYR A 169 -11.59 1.05 27.97
CA TYR A 169 -11.72 0.71 29.39
C TYR A 169 -10.87 1.59 30.33
N PRO A 170 -9.54 1.71 30.15
CA PRO A 170 -8.73 2.58 31.01
C PRO A 170 -9.16 4.05 30.90
N LEU A 171 -9.55 4.53 29.72
CA LEU A 171 -10.03 5.89 29.57
C LEU A 171 -11.38 6.11 30.26
N ALA A 172 -12.27 5.11 30.26
CA ALA A 172 -13.54 5.13 30.98
C ALA A 172 -13.35 5.35 32.48
N ILE A 173 -12.37 4.67 33.08
CA ILE A 173 -12.01 4.85 34.50
C ILE A 173 -11.54 6.28 34.76
N VAL A 174 -10.65 6.81 33.91
CA VAL A 174 -10.14 8.18 34.07
C VAL A 174 -11.26 9.22 33.92
N ALA A 175 -12.14 9.05 32.95
CA ALA A 175 -13.24 9.99 32.72
C ALA A 175 -14.28 9.97 33.85
N ASP A 176 -14.51 8.82 34.47
CA ASP A 176 -15.38 8.69 35.64
C ASP A 176 -14.79 9.46 36.84
N VAL A 177 -13.48 9.32 37.09
CA VAL A 177 -12.77 10.08 38.13
C VAL A 177 -12.81 11.59 37.89
N LEU A 178 -12.81 12.03 36.62
CA LEU A 178 -12.91 13.44 36.24
C LEU A 178 -14.35 13.96 36.18
N GLY A 179 -15.36 13.15 36.50
CA GLY A 179 -16.77 13.55 36.48
C GLY A 179 -17.32 13.76 35.08
N MET A 180 -16.75 13.13 34.05
CA MET A 180 -17.17 13.21 32.65
C MET A 180 -17.68 11.85 32.11
N PRO A 181 -18.73 11.24 32.71
CA PRO A 181 -19.26 9.97 32.25
C PRO A 181 -19.78 10.10 30.81
N GLY A 182 -19.40 9.16 29.94
CA GLY A 182 -19.80 9.13 28.52
C GLY A 182 -18.87 9.87 27.55
N ALA A 183 -17.99 10.76 28.03
CA ALA A 183 -17.01 11.45 27.19
C ALA A 183 -16.09 10.47 26.45
N VAL A 184 -15.83 9.30 27.05
CA VAL A 184 -14.97 8.26 26.48
C VAL A 184 -15.58 7.63 25.25
N PHE A 185 -16.87 7.29 25.26
CA PHE A 185 -17.51 6.77 24.05
C PHE A 185 -17.51 7.83 22.93
N GLY A 186 -17.72 9.10 23.26
CA GLY A 186 -17.62 10.21 22.30
C GLY A 186 -16.22 10.36 21.69
N VAL A 187 -15.19 10.42 22.54
CA VAL A 187 -13.79 10.54 22.09
C VAL A 187 -13.36 9.31 21.30
N THR A 188 -13.67 8.12 21.79
CA THR A 188 -13.20 6.87 21.16
C THR A 188 -13.93 6.61 19.84
N SER A 189 -15.23 6.89 19.75
CA SER A 189 -15.97 6.82 18.47
C SER A 189 -15.51 7.89 17.48
N GLY A 190 -15.17 9.09 17.95
CA GLY A 190 -14.56 10.13 17.12
C GLY A 190 -13.19 9.71 16.58
N LEU A 191 -12.32 9.17 17.41
CA LEU A 191 -11.00 8.66 16.99
C LEU A 191 -11.13 7.53 15.97
N LEU A 192 -12.04 6.58 16.21
CA LEU A 192 -12.31 5.49 15.28
C LEU A 192 -12.87 6.00 13.94
N GLY A 193 -13.80 6.97 13.99
CA GLY A 193 -14.38 7.58 12.80
C GLY A 193 -13.35 8.35 11.97
N ILE A 194 -12.49 9.14 12.63
CA ILE A 194 -11.37 9.85 11.98
C ILE A 194 -10.42 8.85 11.33
N TYR A 195 -10.10 7.75 12.01
CA TYR A 195 -9.24 6.70 11.47
C TYR A 195 -9.85 6.03 10.22
N LEU A 196 -11.15 5.70 10.26
CA LEU A 196 -11.82 5.09 9.10
C LEU A 196 -11.88 6.05 7.92
N LEU A 197 -12.15 7.34 8.17
CA LEU A 197 -12.11 8.37 7.14
C LEU A 197 -10.70 8.57 6.58
N SER A 198 -9.68 8.54 7.44
CA SER A 198 -8.30 8.71 7.00
C SER A 198 -7.84 7.58 6.09
N ARG A 199 -8.26 6.34 6.38
CA ARG A 199 -7.97 5.18 5.54
C ARG A 199 -8.82 5.16 4.26
N GLY A 200 -10.12 5.44 4.37
CA GLY A 200 -11.04 5.43 3.22
C GLY A 200 -10.77 6.52 2.19
N LEU A 201 -10.22 7.66 2.61
CA LEU A 201 -9.85 8.78 1.73
C LEU A 201 -8.36 8.83 1.37
N ALA A 202 -7.58 7.82 1.79
CA ALA A 202 -6.13 7.80 1.59
C ALA A 202 -5.45 9.10 2.09
N LEU A 203 -5.88 9.61 3.25
CA LEU A 203 -5.40 10.89 3.77
C LEU A 203 -3.91 10.86 4.08
N GLY A 204 -3.35 9.69 4.44
CA GLY A 204 -1.92 9.53 4.71
C GLY A 204 -1.05 9.86 3.50
N GLU A 205 -1.27 9.17 2.38
CA GLU A 205 -0.51 9.41 1.14
C GLU A 205 -0.66 10.84 0.63
N ARG A 206 -1.85 11.43 0.77
CA ARG A 206 -2.09 12.83 0.40
C ARG A 206 -1.34 13.80 1.31
N LEU A 207 -1.29 13.52 2.61
CA LEU A 207 -0.55 14.34 3.56
C LEU A 207 0.95 14.29 3.26
N ASP A 208 1.48 13.10 2.98
CA ASP A 208 2.90 12.90 2.66
C ASP A 208 3.27 13.69 1.39
N GLN A 209 2.45 13.63 0.34
CA GLN A 209 2.65 14.44 -0.87
C GLN A 209 2.64 15.95 -0.59
N VAL A 210 1.71 16.42 0.26
CA VAL A 210 1.63 17.83 0.67
C VAL A 210 2.87 18.23 1.47
N VAL A 211 3.31 17.38 2.39
CA VAL A 211 4.50 17.62 3.24
C VAL A 211 5.77 17.64 2.40
N ASP A 212 5.92 16.72 1.44
CA ASP A 212 7.09 16.65 0.58
C ASP A 212 7.13 17.85 -0.39
N THR A 213 5.97 18.25 -0.92
CA THR A 213 5.85 19.48 -1.71
C THR A 213 6.22 20.71 -0.87
N ALA A 214 5.71 20.79 0.37
CA ALA A 214 6.02 21.86 1.29
C ALA A 214 7.51 21.89 1.65
N ARG A 215 8.14 20.74 1.93
CA ARG A 215 9.58 20.63 2.20
C ARG A 215 10.40 21.04 0.98
N GLY A 216 10.12 20.50 -0.19
CA GLY A 216 10.84 20.84 -1.43
C GLY A 216 10.72 22.31 -1.80
N ALA A 217 9.60 22.96 -1.48
CA ALA A 217 9.45 24.39 -1.67
C ALA A 217 10.08 25.23 -0.53
N LEU A 218 10.07 24.76 0.74
CA LEU A 218 10.70 25.43 1.88
C LEU A 218 12.22 25.45 1.75
N PHE A 219 12.82 24.35 1.30
CA PHE A 219 14.26 24.28 1.02
C PHE A 219 14.64 24.92 -0.32
N GLY A 220 13.66 25.18 -1.19
CA GLY A 220 13.85 25.87 -2.47
C GLY A 220 13.82 27.39 -2.40
N GLY A 221 13.68 28.00 -1.21
CA GLY A 221 13.73 29.46 -1.03
C GLY A 221 12.50 30.23 -1.51
N ARG A 222 11.37 29.55 -1.77
CA ARG A 222 10.13 30.18 -2.26
C ARG A 222 9.38 30.92 -1.14
N LEU A 223 9.34 32.24 -1.21
CA LEU A 223 8.67 33.12 -0.25
C LEU A 223 7.14 32.95 -0.25
N THR A 224 6.56 32.45 -1.35
CA THR A 224 5.13 32.14 -1.47
C THR A 224 4.66 31.16 -0.41
N LEU A 225 5.49 30.22 0.05
CA LEU A 225 5.09 29.30 1.11
C LEU A 225 4.96 29.96 2.45
N VAL A 226 5.96 30.75 2.85
CA VAL A 226 5.98 31.44 4.15
C VAL A 226 4.80 32.41 4.21
N THR A 227 4.62 33.18 3.13
CA THR A 227 3.51 34.12 3.02
C THR A 227 2.14 33.44 2.93
N SER A 228 2.03 32.27 2.28
CA SER A 228 0.78 31.48 2.26
C SER A 228 0.46 30.88 3.62
N LEU A 229 1.45 30.39 4.37
CA LEU A 229 1.27 29.92 5.74
C LEU A 229 0.78 31.06 6.65
N VAL A 230 1.43 32.23 6.57
CA VAL A 230 0.99 33.43 7.28
C VAL A 230 -0.43 33.81 6.87
N ALA A 231 -0.77 33.75 5.57
CA ALA A 231 -2.12 34.03 5.09
C ALA A 231 -3.16 33.06 5.69
N VAL A 232 -2.88 31.76 5.78
CA VAL A 232 -3.77 30.78 6.42
C VAL A 232 -4.00 31.11 7.89
N ILE A 233 -2.95 31.48 8.62
CA ILE A 233 -3.06 31.90 10.03
C ILE A 233 -3.93 33.17 10.15
N LEU A 234 -3.71 34.16 9.28
CA LEU A 234 -4.51 35.38 9.24
C LEU A 234 -5.98 35.09 8.89
N LEU A 235 -6.28 34.16 7.98
CA LEU A 235 -7.64 33.71 7.70
C LEU A 235 -8.29 33.05 8.92
N ALA A 236 -7.58 32.20 9.66
CA ALA A 236 -8.12 31.61 10.89
C ALA A 236 -8.44 32.69 11.95
N ILE A 237 -7.55 33.66 12.14
CA ILE A 237 -7.78 34.82 13.03
C ILE A 237 -8.98 35.64 12.53
N GLY A 238 -9.10 35.85 11.21
CA GLY A 238 -10.24 36.50 10.58
C GLY A 238 -11.56 35.79 10.89
N GLY A 239 -11.62 34.47 10.73
CA GLY A 239 -12.82 33.70 11.04
C GLY A 239 -13.22 33.81 12.52
N VAL A 240 -12.25 33.69 13.44
CA VAL A 240 -12.51 33.84 14.88
C VAL A 240 -12.97 35.25 15.23
N THR A 241 -12.35 36.28 14.64
CA THR A 241 -12.74 37.68 14.88
C THR A 241 -14.11 38.01 14.28
N GLY A 242 -14.45 37.47 13.10
CA GLY A 242 -15.79 37.56 12.53
C GLY A 242 -16.87 36.94 13.42
N VAL A 243 -16.65 35.71 13.90
CA VAL A 243 -17.58 35.05 14.83
C VAL A 243 -17.72 35.83 16.14
N ARG A 244 -16.62 36.41 16.64
CA ARG A 244 -16.66 37.31 17.81
C ARG A 244 -17.48 38.57 17.55
N THR A 245 -17.43 39.12 16.34
CA THR A 245 -18.26 40.29 15.96
C THR A 245 -19.74 39.93 15.89
N VAL A 246 -20.09 38.78 15.28
CA VAL A 246 -21.48 38.29 15.24
C VAL A 246 -22.02 38.09 16.65
N THR A 247 -21.27 37.39 17.50
CA THR A 247 -21.69 37.09 18.88
C THR A 247 -21.79 38.34 19.75
N SER A 248 -20.89 39.32 19.58
CA SER A 248 -20.96 40.58 20.32
C SER A 248 -22.13 41.47 19.88
N MET A 249 -22.47 41.47 18.59
CA MET A 249 -23.66 42.18 18.08
C MET A 249 -24.95 41.50 18.54
N GLN A 250 -25.02 40.17 18.50
CA GLN A 250 -26.18 39.42 19.00
C GLN A 250 -26.41 39.61 20.49
N ALA A 251 -25.34 39.76 21.29
CA ALA A 251 -25.45 40.02 22.72
C ALA A 251 -25.96 41.44 23.06
N GLN A 252 -25.83 42.39 22.12
CA GLN A 252 -26.31 43.77 22.26
C GLN A 252 -27.69 43.99 21.64
N ALA A 253 -28.13 43.08 20.76
CA ALA A 253 -29.42 43.14 20.12
C ALA A 253 -30.54 42.65 21.06
N ASN A 254 -31.68 43.33 21.05
CA ASN A 254 -32.86 42.91 21.82
C ASN A 254 -33.58 41.72 21.16
N ASP A 255 -33.44 41.58 19.84
CA ASP A 255 -34.01 40.51 19.02
C ASP A 255 -32.91 39.69 18.32
N PRO A 256 -33.20 38.46 17.87
CA PRO A 256 -32.30 37.70 17.01
C PRO A 256 -31.94 38.47 15.72
N LEU A 257 -30.66 38.48 15.36
CA LEU A 257 -30.19 39.09 14.12
C LEU A 257 -30.78 38.38 12.90
N ASP A 258 -31.14 39.14 11.86
CA ASP A 258 -31.51 38.56 10.57
C ASP A 258 -30.29 37.94 9.88
N VAL A 259 -30.54 37.01 8.95
CA VAL A 259 -29.49 36.29 8.21
C VAL A 259 -28.56 37.28 7.50
N ILE A 260 -29.09 38.38 6.96
CA ILE A 260 -28.31 39.41 6.27
C ILE A 260 -27.36 40.11 7.26
N ASP A 261 -27.83 40.44 8.46
CA ASP A 261 -27.02 41.11 9.49
C ASP A 261 -25.94 40.18 10.04
N VAL A 262 -26.24 38.89 10.21
CA VAL A 262 -25.26 37.88 10.62
C VAL A 262 -24.13 37.77 9.60
N VAL A 263 -24.47 37.69 8.30
CA VAL A 263 -23.46 37.62 7.22
C VAL A 263 -22.67 38.93 7.14
N ALA A 264 -23.34 40.08 7.23
CA ALA A 264 -22.68 41.39 7.20
C ALA A 264 -21.72 41.56 8.39
N ALA A 265 -22.12 41.17 9.60
CA ALA A 265 -21.29 41.22 10.81
C ALA A 265 -20.08 40.28 10.72
N LEU A 266 -20.28 39.07 10.17
CA LEU A 266 -19.21 38.12 9.95
C LEU A 266 -18.17 38.66 8.96
N VAL A 267 -18.64 39.21 7.83
CA VAL A 267 -17.78 39.81 6.81
C VAL A 267 -17.04 41.00 7.42
N TYR A 268 -17.77 41.95 8.04
CA TYR A 268 -17.20 43.15 8.64
C TYR A 268 -16.08 42.83 9.65
N GLY A 269 -16.31 41.87 10.55
CA GLY A 269 -15.34 41.47 11.56
C GLY A 269 -14.11 40.74 11.02
N SER A 270 -14.30 39.91 9.98
CA SER A 270 -13.22 39.08 9.41
C SER A 270 -12.32 39.86 8.45
N LEU A 271 -12.84 40.95 7.87
CA LEU A 271 -12.31 41.54 6.65
C LEU A 271 -10.89 42.07 6.77
N GLN A 272 -10.54 42.69 7.90
CA GLN A 272 -9.19 43.23 8.14
C GLN A 272 -8.11 42.15 8.00
N TRP A 273 -8.37 40.96 8.56
CA TRP A 273 -7.44 39.85 8.58
C TRP A 273 -7.47 39.09 7.26
N PHE A 274 -8.63 38.99 6.62
CA PHE A 274 -8.75 38.42 5.27
C PHE A 274 -8.02 39.28 4.23
N ALA A 275 -8.14 40.61 4.32
CA ALA A 275 -7.41 41.54 3.47
C ALA A 275 -5.89 41.42 3.70
N ALA A 276 -5.45 41.38 4.96
CA ALA A 276 -4.05 41.15 5.29
C ALA A 276 -3.55 39.82 4.72
N ALA A 277 -4.33 38.73 4.86
CA ALA A 277 -3.99 37.42 4.30
C ALA A 277 -3.81 37.46 2.78
N GLY A 278 -4.76 38.06 2.06
CA GLY A 278 -4.71 38.17 0.60
C GLY A 278 -3.55 39.05 0.12
N VAL A 279 -3.26 40.16 0.80
CA VAL A 279 -2.11 41.03 0.48
C VAL A 279 -0.78 40.30 0.74
N THR A 280 -0.64 39.64 1.89
CA THR A 280 0.58 38.89 2.22
C THR A 280 0.83 37.77 1.21
N SER A 281 -0.18 36.97 0.87
CA SER A 281 -0.05 35.88 -0.11
C SER A 281 0.22 36.38 -1.54
N SER A 282 -0.42 37.48 -1.95
CA SER A 282 -0.19 38.06 -3.28
C SER A 282 1.20 38.67 -3.40
N LEU A 283 1.69 39.39 -2.39
CA LEU A 283 3.07 39.89 -2.36
C LEU A 283 4.10 38.76 -2.39
N GLY A 284 3.86 37.66 -1.68
CA GLY A 284 4.75 36.49 -1.73
C GLY A 284 4.92 35.94 -3.14
N ARG A 285 3.82 35.82 -3.89
CA ARG A 285 3.85 35.39 -5.30
C ARG A 285 4.57 36.38 -6.20
N VAL A 286 4.38 37.68 -5.99
CA VAL A 286 5.07 38.73 -6.76
C VAL A 286 6.58 38.68 -6.53
N VAL A 287 7.00 38.50 -5.27
CA VAL A 287 8.44 38.41 -4.94
C VAL A 287 9.05 37.15 -5.52
N ASP A 288 8.36 36.00 -5.46
CA ASP A 288 8.86 34.78 -6.09
C ASP A 288 8.98 34.93 -7.61
N GLY A 289 7.98 35.51 -8.29
CA GLY A 289 8.07 35.80 -9.72
C GLY A 289 9.24 36.73 -10.09
N TYR A 290 9.58 37.67 -9.21
CA TYR A 290 10.77 38.51 -9.35
C TYR A 290 12.08 37.75 -9.17
N LEU A 291 12.13 36.82 -8.22
CA LEU A 291 13.31 35.98 -7.97
C LEU A 291 13.54 34.94 -9.08
N ASP A 292 12.45 34.43 -9.67
CA ASP A 292 12.48 33.41 -10.73
C ASP A 292 12.67 34.01 -12.14
N GLY A 293 12.68 35.35 -12.27
CA GLY A 293 12.89 36.05 -13.54
C GLY A 293 11.66 36.11 -14.45
N GLU A 294 10.50 35.64 -13.99
CA GLU A 294 9.21 35.66 -14.69
C GLU A 294 8.35 36.88 -14.31
N PHE A 295 8.97 37.93 -13.76
CA PHE A 295 8.25 39.09 -13.27
C PHE A 295 7.73 39.98 -14.41
N GLU A 296 6.42 40.18 -14.42
CA GLU A 296 5.74 41.20 -15.22
C GLU A 296 5.11 42.24 -14.29
N TRP A 297 5.14 43.51 -14.67
CA TRP A 297 4.65 44.61 -13.83
C TRP A 297 3.17 44.46 -13.48
N GLU A 298 2.41 43.74 -14.31
CA GLU A 298 1.00 43.45 -14.05
C GLU A 298 0.74 42.56 -12.82
N HIS A 299 1.72 41.76 -12.38
CA HIS A 299 1.60 40.95 -11.16
C HIS A 299 1.42 41.81 -9.89
N LEU A 300 1.92 43.05 -9.89
CA LEU A 300 1.73 44.00 -8.79
C LEU A 300 0.28 44.48 -8.63
N ASN A 301 -0.60 44.23 -9.62
CA ASN A 301 -2.03 44.52 -9.47
C ASN A 301 -2.70 43.64 -8.41
N ALA A 302 -2.22 42.41 -8.21
CA ALA A 302 -2.86 41.44 -7.33
C ALA A 302 -3.08 41.94 -5.88
N PRO A 303 -2.06 42.45 -5.15
CA PRO A 303 -2.28 43.00 -3.81
C PRO A 303 -3.21 44.22 -3.79
N VAL A 304 -3.16 45.04 -4.84
CA VAL A 304 -3.98 46.25 -4.95
C VAL A 304 -5.46 45.90 -5.18
N TYR A 305 -5.74 44.89 -5.99
CA TYR A 305 -7.10 44.36 -6.16
C TYR A 305 -7.65 43.73 -4.88
N VAL A 306 -6.82 43.01 -4.10
CA VAL A 306 -7.25 42.50 -2.79
C VAL A 306 -7.69 43.64 -1.89
N LEU A 307 -6.90 44.72 -1.83
CA LEU A 307 -7.27 45.92 -1.06
C LEU A 307 -8.54 46.57 -1.59
N ALA A 308 -8.69 46.72 -2.91
CA ALA A 308 -9.91 47.29 -3.51
C ALA A 308 -11.15 46.47 -3.13
N ILE A 309 -11.08 45.15 -3.28
CA ILE A 309 -12.17 44.23 -2.91
C ILE A 309 -12.47 44.33 -1.41
N ALA A 310 -11.44 44.38 -0.57
CA ALA A 310 -11.63 44.55 0.87
C ALA A 310 -12.31 45.88 1.20
N PHE A 311 -11.92 46.99 0.57
CA PHE A 311 -12.59 48.28 0.78
C PHE A 311 -14.06 48.26 0.34
N ILE A 312 -14.38 47.61 -0.79
CA ILE A 312 -15.76 47.42 -1.26
C ILE A 312 -16.57 46.63 -0.25
N LEU A 313 -16.08 45.46 0.17
CA LEU A 313 -16.75 44.60 1.14
C LEU A 313 -16.92 45.29 2.50
N HIS A 314 -15.97 46.15 2.88
CA HIS A 314 -16.04 46.91 4.12
C HIS A 314 -17.16 47.94 4.06
N GLY A 315 -17.24 48.69 2.95
CA GLY A 315 -18.31 49.67 2.72
C GLY A 315 -19.70 49.04 2.67
N VAL A 316 -19.84 47.90 1.97
CA VAL A 316 -21.12 47.19 1.88
C VAL A 316 -21.53 46.63 3.24
N SER A 317 -20.62 45.95 3.94
CA SER A 317 -20.95 45.37 5.26
C SER A 317 -21.21 46.44 6.31
N SER A 318 -20.49 47.57 6.30
CA SER A 318 -20.74 48.67 7.24
C SER A 318 -22.07 49.37 6.99
N PHE A 319 -22.47 49.53 5.72
CA PHE A 319 -23.78 50.08 5.36
C PHE A 319 -24.93 49.16 5.78
N LEU A 320 -24.80 47.85 5.53
CA LEU A 320 -25.81 46.86 5.94
C LEU A 320 -26.00 46.83 7.46
N LEU A 321 -24.91 46.95 8.22
CA LEU A 321 -24.97 46.99 9.69
C LEU A 321 -25.41 48.35 10.26
N ALA A 322 -25.79 49.30 9.41
CA ALA A 322 -26.12 50.69 9.78
C ALA A 322 -25.00 51.40 10.57
N VAL A 323 -23.75 50.96 10.42
CA VAL A 323 -22.56 51.58 10.99
C VAL A 323 -22.02 52.68 10.07
N GLY A 324 -22.12 52.47 8.75
CA GLY A 324 -21.75 53.43 7.71
C GLY A 324 -22.96 54.06 7.05
N ASP A 325 -22.86 55.33 6.67
CA ASP A 325 -23.90 56.04 5.93
C ASP A 325 -23.78 55.81 4.41
N LEU A 326 -24.77 56.29 3.65
CA LEU A 326 -24.78 56.17 2.18
C LEU A 326 -23.57 56.87 1.55
N SER A 327 -23.11 57.97 2.16
CA SER A 327 -21.92 58.71 1.71
C SER A 327 -20.66 57.86 1.84
N TYR A 328 -20.49 57.14 2.95
CA TYR A 328 -19.39 56.23 3.19
C TYR A 328 -19.40 55.05 2.22
N LEU A 329 -20.57 54.48 1.92
CA LEU A 329 -20.71 53.43 0.91
C LEU A 329 -20.30 53.95 -0.48
N ALA A 330 -20.80 55.13 -0.88
CA ALA A 330 -20.44 55.73 -2.17
C ALA A 330 -18.93 55.99 -2.25
N PHE A 331 -18.33 56.53 -1.18
CA PHE A 331 -16.91 56.79 -1.10
C PHE A 331 -16.07 55.51 -1.23
N THR A 332 -16.41 54.46 -0.49
CA THR A 332 -15.67 53.19 -0.51
C THR A 332 -15.78 52.48 -1.87
N LEU A 333 -16.98 52.45 -2.47
CA LEU A 333 -17.18 51.87 -3.80
C LEU A 333 -16.42 52.64 -4.90
N THR A 334 -16.59 53.97 -4.95
CA THR A 334 -15.89 54.80 -5.96
C THR A 334 -14.39 54.79 -5.72
N GLY A 335 -13.94 54.95 -4.47
CA GLY A 335 -12.52 54.96 -4.11
C GLY A 335 -11.83 53.64 -4.45
N ALA A 336 -12.42 52.51 -4.09
CA ALA A 336 -11.87 51.19 -4.41
C ALA A 336 -11.84 50.91 -5.91
N THR A 337 -12.89 51.30 -6.64
CA THR A 337 -12.95 51.14 -8.11
C THR A 337 -11.87 51.97 -8.79
N LEU A 338 -11.70 53.23 -8.38
CA LEU A 338 -10.65 54.10 -8.90
C LEU A 338 -9.25 53.59 -8.55
N LEU A 339 -9.06 53.07 -7.34
CA LEU A 339 -7.80 52.46 -6.91
C LEU A 339 -7.44 51.25 -7.77
N GLY A 340 -8.40 50.38 -8.08
CA GLY A 340 -8.22 49.26 -9.00
C GLY A 340 -7.84 49.71 -10.41
N LEU A 341 -8.62 50.62 -11.01
CA LEU A 341 -8.38 51.13 -12.36
C LEU A 341 -7.03 51.87 -12.48
N PHE A 342 -6.71 52.70 -11.50
CA PHE A 342 -5.45 53.44 -11.46
C PHE A 342 -4.26 52.49 -11.32
N SER A 343 -4.38 51.44 -10.51
CA SER A 343 -3.38 50.38 -10.40
C SER A 343 -3.11 49.74 -11.75
N THR A 344 -4.17 49.25 -12.43
CA THR A 344 -4.03 48.59 -13.73
C THR A 344 -3.36 49.50 -14.75
N PHE A 345 -3.81 50.76 -14.82
CA PHE A 345 -3.24 51.75 -15.74
C PHE A 345 -1.78 52.08 -15.41
N ALA A 346 -1.44 52.29 -14.13
CA ALA A 346 -0.10 52.63 -13.70
C ALA A 346 0.90 51.49 -13.99
N PHE A 347 0.52 50.24 -13.72
CA PHE A 347 1.38 49.09 -13.98
C PHE A 347 1.46 48.74 -15.47
N ALA A 348 0.39 48.89 -16.25
CA ALA A 348 0.45 48.76 -17.70
C ALA A 348 1.35 49.84 -18.34
N LEU A 349 1.31 51.07 -17.82
CA LEU A 349 2.21 52.14 -18.25
C LEU A 349 3.66 51.84 -17.88
N ALA A 350 3.91 51.28 -16.69
CA ALA A 350 5.24 50.85 -16.25
C ALA A 350 5.80 49.75 -17.18
N GLU A 351 4.99 48.74 -17.52
CA GLU A 351 5.36 47.69 -18.46
C GLU A 351 5.78 48.28 -19.82
N SER A 352 4.98 49.20 -20.38
CA SER A 352 5.30 49.85 -21.66
C SER A 352 6.61 50.66 -21.65
N ARG A 353 7.01 51.19 -20.48
CA ARG A 353 8.19 52.06 -20.31
C ARG A 353 9.45 51.28 -19.96
N PHE A 354 9.32 50.19 -19.22
CA PHE A 354 10.44 49.45 -18.64
C PHE A 354 10.61 48.03 -19.21
N GLY A 355 9.55 47.40 -19.74
CA GLY A 355 9.58 46.05 -20.33
C GLY A 355 10.38 45.95 -21.63
N SER A 356 10.51 47.04 -22.40
CA SER A 356 11.24 47.04 -23.67
C SER A 356 12.77 47.03 -23.55
N ARG A 357 13.36 47.02 -22.34
CA ARG A 357 14.82 47.00 -22.13
C ARG A 357 15.42 45.61 -21.84
N ALA A 358 14.62 44.57 -21.67
CA ALA A 358 15.12 43.22 -21.38
C ALA A 358 15.38 42.36 -22.63
N GLY A 359 15.01 42.82 -23.83
CA GLY A 359 15.17 42.08 -25.09
C GLY A 359 16.35 42.50 -25.97
N ALA A 360 17.28 43.32 -25.47
CA ALA A 360 18.43 43.79 -26.25
C ALA A 360 19.72 43.78 -25.41
N THR A 361 20.26 42.59 -25.18
CA THR A 361 21.71 42.28 -25.17
C THR A 361 21.90 40.78 -25.20
#